data_AF-A0A662LC59-F1
#
_entry.id   AF-A0A662LC59-F1
#
_cell.length_a   1.000
_cell.length_b   1.000
_cell.length_c   1.000
_cell.angle_alpha   90.00
_cell.angle_beta   90.00
_cell.angle_gamma   90.00
#
_symmetry.space_group_name_H-M   'P 1'
#
loop_
_entity.id
_entity.type
_entity.pdbx_description
1 polymer ?
#
loop_
_entity_poly.entity_id
_entity_poly.type
_entity_poly.pdbx_seq_one_letter_code
_entity_poly.pdbx_strand_id
1 'polypeptide(L)'
;MAEIMRAHEIPYVATLSISHPKDFLEKVKKAKEMEGFRYLHVLSPCPTGWRFDPSKTVEMARKAVDSGMWTLYEAEYGEITNIYKPKKKIPVAEYIKGQGRFRHFTDEMIQELQRWVDRKWKRLYGEEP
;
A
#
# COMPACT_ATOMS: atom_id res chain seq x y z
N MET A 1 5.92 -9.47 1.05
CA MET A 1 4.97 -10.53 1.47
C MET A 1 3.91 -10.79 0.40
N ALA A 2 3.05 -9.81 0.05
CA ALA A 2 1.98 -10.04 -0.93
C ALA A 2 2.47 -10.55 -2.30
N GLU A 3 3.58 -10.02 -2.84
CA GLU A 3 4.18 -10.54 -4.09
C GLU A 3 4.68 -11.99 -3.98
N ILE A 4 5.18 -12.39 -2.81
CA ILE A 4 5.63 -13.78 -2.59
C ILE A 4 4.41 -14.69 -2.59
N MET A 5 3.33 -14.32 -1.88
CA MET A 5 2.08 -15.07 -1.88
C MET A 5 1.47 -15.16 -3.29
N ARG A 6 1.54 -14.06 -4.07
CA ARG A 6 1.09 -14.04 -5.47
C ARG A 6 1.88 -15.03 -6.32
N ALA A 7 3.20 -15.08 -6.17
CA ALA A 7 4.07 -16.00 -6.92
C ALA A 7 3.83 -17.49 -6.61
N HIS A 8 3.10 -17.82 -5.54
CA HIS A 8 2.68 -19.19 -5.24
C HIS A 8 1.32 -19.55 -5.89
N GLU A 9 0.76 -18.67 -6.72
CA GLU A 9 -0.46 -18.90 -7.49
C GLU A 9 -1.67 -19.32 -6.63
N ILE A 10 -1.70 -18.83 -5.39
CA ILE A 10 -2.82 -19.09 -4.49
C ILE A 10 -4.11 -18.47 -5.05
N PRO A 11 -5.29 -19.00 -4.72
CA PRO A 11 -6.56 -18.53 -5.26
C PRO A 11 -6.76 -17.01 -5.21
N TYR A 12 -6.38 -16.36 -4.10
CA TYR A 12 -6.55 -14.92 -3.95
C TYR A 12 -5.50 -14.25 -3.08
N VAL A 13 -4.94 -13.17 -3.58
CA VAL A 13 -4.10 -12.22 -2.84
C VAL A 13 -4.70 -10.83 -2.98
N ALA A 14 -4.88 -10.12 -1.87
CA ALA A 14 -5.21 -8.70 -1.93
C ALA A 14 -4.40 -7.88 -0.93
N THR A 15 -4.07 -6.66 -1.32
CA THR A 15 -3.53 -5.64 -0.43
C THR A 15 -4.60 -4.58 -0.14
N LEU A 16 -4.72 -4.22 1.14
CA LEU A 16 -5.82 -3.41 1.66
C LEU A 16 -5.28 -2.26 2.52
N SER A 17 -6.08 -1.21 2.68
CA SER A 17 -5.79 -0.10 3.59
C SER A 17 -7.07 0.40 4.25
N ILE A 18 -6.97 0.75 5.53
CA ILE A 18 -8.09 1.33 6.30
C ILE A 18 -8.56 2.69 5.75
N SER A 19 -7.73 3.37 4.93
CA SER A 19 -8.11 4.63 4.28
C SER A 19 -9.10 4.47 3.12
N HIS A 20 -9.30 3.24 2.64
CA HIS A 20 -10.13 2.91 1.47
C HIS A 20 -11.20 1.88 1.86
N PRO A 21 -12.19 2.24 2.72
CA PRO A 21 -13.10 1.28 3.32
C PRO A 21 -14.02 0.55 2.32
N LYS A 22 -14.38 1.19 1.19
CA LYS A 22 -15.19 0.54 0.14
C LYS A 22 -14.40 -0.59 -0.54
N ASP A 23 -13.21 -0.27 -1.07
CA ASP A 23 -12.26 -1.23 -1.63
C ASP A 23 -11.93 -2.35 -0.64
N PHE A 24 -11.74 -2.00 0.64
CA PHE A 24 -11.48 -2.96 1.70
C PHE A 24 -12.61 -4.00 1.83
N LEU A 25 -13.85 -3.53 1.94
CA LEU A 25 -15.02 -4.40 2.13
C LEU A 25 -15.29 -5.26 0.88
N GLU A 26 -15.12 -4.70 -0.31
CA GLU A 26 -15.29 -5.43 -1.57
C GLU A 26 -14.29 -6.59 -1.69
N LYS A 27 -13.00 -6.34 -1.41
CA LYS A 27 -11.96 -7.37 -1.40
C LYS A 27 -12.19 -8.46 -0.36
N VAL A 28 -12.65 -8.10 0.84
CA VAL A 28 -12.97 -9.06 1.89
C VAL A 28 -14.17 -9.94 1.50
N LYS A 29 -15.21 -9.36 0.89
CA LYS A 29 -16.37 -10.11 0.40
C LYS A 29 -15.96 -11.10 -0.69
N LYS A 30 -15.20 -10.64 -1.68
CA LYS A 30 -14.69 -11.49 -2.75
C LYS A 30 -13.82 -12.62 -2.21
N ALA A 31 -12.90 -12.31 -1.30
CA ALA A 31 -12.11 -13.34 -0.63
C ALA A 31 -13.02 -14.38 0.03
N LYS A 32 -14.06 -13.96 0.77
CA LYS A 32 -14.99 -14.87 1.45
C LYS A 32 -15.68 -15.85 0.48
N GLU A 33 -16.01 -15.40 -0.73
CA GLU A 33 -16.69 -16.19 -1.76
C GLU A 33 -15.77 -17.18 -2.50
N MET A 34 -14.45 -17.04 -2.37
CA MET A 34 -13.47 -17.93 -3.00
C MET A 34 -13.13 -19.15 -2.12
N GLU A 35 -12.93 -20.29 -2.76
CA GLU A 35 -12.48 -21.52 -2.10
C GLU A 35 -10.94 -21.62 -2.05
N GLY A 36 -10.42 -22.24 -1.00
CA GLY A 36 -8.97 -22.43 -0.80
C GLY A 36 -8.27 -21.34 0.02
N PHE A 37 -6.93 -21.34 -0.02
CA PHE A 37 -6.10 -20.41 0.73
C PHE A 37 -6.12 -19.02 0.11
N ARG A 38 -6.39 -18.01 0.94
CA ARG A 38 -6.56 -16.61 0.52
C ARG A 38 -5.75 -15.73 1.46
N TYR A 39 -5.04 -14.76 0.91
CA TYR A 39 -4.15 -13.90 1.68
C TYR A 39 -4.52 -12.42 1.55
N LEU A 40 -4.83 -11.79 2.70
CA LEU A 40 -5.18 -10.38 2.79
C LEU A 40 -4.08 -9.63 3.55
N HIS A 41 -3.34 -8.76 2.86
CA HIS A 41 -2.29 -7.96 3.47
C HIS A 41 -2.82 -6.56 3.78
N VAL A 42 -3.08 -6.30 5.05
CA VAL A 42 -3.71 -5.05 5.49
C VAL A 42 -2.68 -4.05 6.00
N LEU A 43 -2.66 -2.85 5.43
CA LEU A 43 -1.95 -1.72 6.04
C LEU A 43 -2.76 -1.15 7.20
N SER A 44 -2.22 -1.29 8.41
CA SER A 44 -2.74 -0.68 9.63
C SER A 44 -1.63 0.17 10.28
N PRO A 45 -1.67 1.51 10.12
CA PRO A 45 -0.73 2.38 10.81
C PRO A 45 -0.78 2.21 12.32
N CYS A 46 0.39 2.10 12.95
CA CYS A 46 0.52 1.97 14.40
C CYS A 46 1.05 3.29 14.99
N PRO A 47 0.20 4.13 15.61
CA PRO A 47 0.61 5.44 16.14
C PRO A 47 1.79 5.33 17.10
N THR A 48 1.76 4.35 18.01
CA THR A 48 2.82 4.10 19.01
C THR A 48 4.14 3.75 18.34
N GLY A 49 4.14 2.77 17.43
CA GLY A 49 5.36 2.29 16.78
C GLY A 49 5.93 3.27 15.77
N TRP A 50 5.06 3.99 15.06
CA TRP A 50 5.48 4.93 14.00
C TRP A 50 5.67 6.35 14.54
N ARG A 51 5.24 6.60 15.79
CA ARG A 51 5.38 7.86 16.53
C ARG A 51 4.72 9.03 15.81
N PHE A 52 3.41 8.96 15.64
CA PHE A 52 2.55 10.03 15.12
C PHE A 52 1.27 10.14 15.97
N ASP A 53 0.54 11.25 15.83
CA ASP A 53 -0.71 11.50 16.56
C ASP A 53 -1.81 10.47 16.17
N PRO A 54 -2.41 9.72 17.12
CA PRO A 54 -3.44 8.73 16.82
C PRO A 54 -4.63 9.27 16.02
N SER A 55 -4.98 10.55 16.13
CA SER A 55 -6.04 11.19 15.34
C SER A 55 -5.74 11.18 13.83
N LYS A 56 -4.46 11.07 13.44
CA LYS A 56 -4.01 11.06 12.04
C LYS A 56 -3.91 9.66 11.43
N THR A 57 -4.40 8.63 12.10
CA THR A 57 -4.29 7.22 11.64
C THR A 57 -4.81 7.01 10.21
N VAL A 58 -6.00 7.52 9.89
CA VAL A 58 -6.60 7.39 8.55
C VAL A 58 -5.84 8.23 7.52
N GLU A 59 -5.39 9.43 7.90
CA GLU A 59 -4.58 10.29 7.04
C GLU A 59 -3.25 9.62 6.69
N MET A 60 -2.59 8.99 7.65
CA MET A 60 -1.32 8.29 7.47
C MET A 60 -1.48 7.09 6.52
N ALA A 61 -2.56 6.32 6.67
CA ALA A 61 -2.90 5.23 5.76
C ALA A 61 -3.14 5.74 4.33
N ARG A 62 -3.86 6.86 4.18
CA ARG A 62 -4.12 7.48 2.88
C ARG A 62 -2.83 7.96 2.22
N LYS A 63 -1.97 8.66 2.96
CA LYS A 63 -0.66 9.12 2.47
C LYS A 63 0.23 7.97 2.02
N ALA A 64 0.19 6.82 2.70
CA ALA A 64 0.94 5.65 2.26
C ALA A 64 0.53 5.17 0.87
N VAL A 65 -0.78 5.21 0.57
CA VAL A 65 -1.33 4.82 -0.74
C VAL A 65 -1.04 5.90 -1.79
N ASP A 66 -1.34 7.16 -1.48
CA ASP A 66 -1.15 8.29 -2.41
C ASP A 66 0.33 8.50 -2.76
N SER A 67 1.25 8.18 -1.85
CA SER A 67 2.69 8.25 -2.13
C SER A 67 3.23 7.02 -2.86
N GLY A 68 2.42 5.99 -3.12
CA GLY A 68 2.87 4.73 -3.75
C GLY A 68 3.69 3.79 -2.84
N MET A 69 3.90 4.16 -1.58
CA MET A 69 4.56 3.30 -0.59
C MET A 69 3.76 2.03 -0.36
N TRP A 70 2.44 2.15 -0.33
CA TRP A 70 1.50 1.03 -0.30
C TRP A 70 0.70 0.97 -1.61
N THR A 71 0.64 -0.21 -2.20
CA THR A 71 -0.13 -0.46 -3.43
C THR A 71 -1.35 -1.26 -3.04
N LEU A 72 -2.53 -0.83 -3.49
CA LEU A 72 -3.78 -1.57 -3.34
C LEU A 72 -4.05 -2.35 -4.63
N TYR A 73 -4.05 -3.67 -4.57
CA TYR A 73 -4.30 -4.55 -5.71
C TYR A 73 -4.97 -5.85 -5.29
N GLU A 74 -5.49 -6.57 -6.27
CA GLU A 74 -5.99 -7.94 -6.20
C GLU A 74 -5.24 -8.79 -7.22
N ALA A 75 -4.94 -10.02 -6.85
CA ALA A 75 -4.43 -11.02 -7.75
C ALA A 75 -5.11 -12.37 -7.52
N GLU A 76 -5.36 -13.08 -8.60
CA GLU A 76 -6.00 -14.39 -8.62
C GLU A 76 -5.10 -15.35 -9.38
N TYR A 77 -4.73 -16.46 -8.75
CA TYR A 77 -3.85 -17.48 -9.34
C TYR A 77 -2.57 -16.89 -9.96
N GLY A 78 -1.96 -15.92 -9.29
CA GLY A 78 -0.72 -15.27 -9.72
C GLY A 78 -0.91 -14.02 -10.58
N GLU A 79 -2.06 -13.83 -11.20
CA GLU A 79 -2.33 -12.71 -12.12
C GLU A 79 -2.99 -11.52 -11.42
N ILE A 80 -2.51 -10.30 -11.67
CA ILE A 80 -3.11 -9.08 -11.11
C ILE A 80 -4.41 -8.79 -11.85
N THR A 81 -5.56 -8.93 -11.18
CA THR A 81 -6.88 -8.73 -11.78
C THR A 81 -7.43 -7.32 -11.56
N ASN A 82 -7.00 -6.64 -10.49
CA ASN A 82 -7.41 -5.27 -10.20
C ASN A 82 -6.28 -4.51 -9.50
N ILE A 83 -6.08 -3.25 -9.87
CA ILE A 83 -5.11 -2.38 -9.22
C ILE A 83 -5.67 -0.96 -9.09
N TYR A 84 -5.69 -0.44 -7.87
CA TYR A 84 -6.14 0.92 -7.61
C TYR A 84 -5.02 1.90 -7.94
N LYS A 85 -5.25 2.77 -8.95
CA LYS A 85 -4.40 3.91 -9.28
C LYS A 85 -4.89 5.15 -8.51
N PRO A 86 -4.10 5.72 -7.58
CA PRO A 86 -4.46 6.95 -6.90
C PRO A 86 -4.61 8.11 -7.90
N LYS A 87 -5.57 9.02 -7.64
CA LYS A 87 -5.84 10.17 -8.52
C LYS A 87 -4.70 11.20 -8.52
N LYS A 88 -3.97 11.31 -7.42
CA LYS A 88 -2.84 12.20 -7.25
C LYS A 88 -1.73 11.42 -6.57
N LYS A 89 -0.52 11.52 -7.10
CA LYS A 89 0.68 11.03 -6.44
C LYS A 89 1.28 12.15 -5.58
N ILE A 90 1.63 11.84 -4.34
CA ILE A 90 2.36 12.77 -3.45
C ILE A 90 3.81 12.32 -3.30
N PRO A 91 4.76 13.24 -3.04
CA PRO A 91 6.13 12.88 -2.70
C PRO A 91 6.18 11.98 -1.46
N VAL A 92 7.08 10.99 -1.44
CA VAL A 92 7.24 10.07 -0.30
C VAL A 92 7.57 10.82 1.00
N ALA A 93 8.24 11.96 0.88
CA ALA A 93 8.54 12.87 1.99
C ALA A 93 7.27 13.27 2.77
N GLU A 94 6.14 13.51 2.10
CA GLU A 94 4.88 13.90 2.76
C GLU A 94 4.29 12.78 3.63
N TYR A 95 4.60 11.52 3.30
CA TYR A 95 4.24 10.36 4.10
C TYR A 95 5.21 10.14 5.27
N ILE A 96 6.53 10.17 5.03
CA ILE A 96 7.51 9.79 6.06
C ILE A 96 7.81 10.89 7.09
N LYS A 97 7.76 12.19 6.70
CA LYS A 97 8.07 13.30 7.62
C LYS A 97 7.11 13.39 8.82
N GLY A 98 5.89 12.87 8.67
CA GLY A 98 4.90 12.80 9.75
C GLY A 98 5.13 11.68 10.77
N GLN A 99 6.16 10.84 10.59
CA GLN A 99 6.37 9.64 11.40
C GLN A 99 7.70 9.72 12.16
N GLY A 100 7.66 9.69 13.49
CA GLY A 100 8.86 9.78 14.30
C GLY A 100 9.86 8.63 14.12
N ARG A 101 9.44 7.48 13.55
CA ARG A 101 10.37 6.38 13.20
C ARG A 101 11.38 6.74 12.10
N PHE A 102 11.13 7.78 11.31
CA PHE A 102 12.03 8.24 10.25
C PHE A 102 12.79 9.52 10.60
N ARG A 103 12.84 9.92 11.88
CA ARG A 103 13.55 11.14 12.33
C ARG A 103 15.04 11.21 11.95
N HIS A 104 15.67 10.07 11.71
CA HIS A 104 17.09 9.97 11.36
C HIS A 104 17.35 9.96 9.86
N PHE A 105 16.32 10.04 9.01
CA PHE A 105 16.49 10.05 7.56
C PHE A 105 17.10 11.39 7.11
N THR A 106 18.16 11.30 6.30
CA THR A 106 18.74 12.44 5.58
C THR A 106 17.99 12.71 4.29
N ASP A 107 18.16 13.88 3.69
CA ASP A 107 17.53 14.21 2.40
C ASP A 107 17.96 13.24 1.28
N GLU A 108 19.20 12.76 1.31
CA GLU A 108 19.72 11.76 0.35
C GLU A 108 18.97 10.42 0.46
N MET A 109 18.71 9.94 1.69
CA MET A 109 17.92 8.73 1.93
C MET A 109 16.47 8.90 1.46
N ILE A 110 15.88 10.08 1.67
CA ILE A 110 14.53 10.39 1.20
C ILE A 110 14.48 10.38 -0.33
N GLN A 111 15.48 10.95 -1.00
CA GLN A 111 15.56 10.92 -2.46
C GLN A 111 15.77 9.50 -3.01
N GLU A 112 16.57 8.66 -2.34
CA GLU A 112 16.72 7.26 -2.73
C GLU A 112 15.39 6.50 -2.63
N LEU A 113 14.67 6.70 -1.51
CA LEU A 113 13.35 6.12 -1.33
C LEU A 113 12.37 6.61 -2.38
N GLN A 114 12.39 7.91 -2.72
CA GLN A 114 11.57 8.49 -3.79
C GLN A 114 11.85 7.79 -5.12
N ARG A 115 13.12 7.68 -5.52
CA ARG A 115 13.50 6.99 -6.76
C ARG A 115 13.02 5.53 -6.79
N TRP A 116 13.08 4.82 -5.66
CA TRP A 116 12.57 3.45 -5.56
C TRP A 116 11.05 3.39 -5.74
N VAL A 117 10.32 4.27 -5.05
CA VAL A 117 8.87 4.40 -5.17
C VAL A 117 8.47 4.74 -6.61
N ASP A 118 9.20 5.64 -7.28
CA ASP A 118 8.91 6.06 -8.66
C ASP A 118 9.09 4.92 -9.65
N ARG A 119 10.17 4.12 -9.50
CA ARG A 119 10.36 2.91 -10.31
C ARG A 119 9.23 1.91 -10.11
N LYS A 120 8.84 1.67 -8.84
CA LYS A 120 7.72 0.79 -8.51
C LYS A 120 6.42 1.31 -9.11
N TRP A 121 6.16 2.61 -9.00
CA TRP A 121 4.97 3.27 -9.54
C TRP A 121 4.90 3.11 -11.05
N LYS A 122 5.99 3.43 -11.77
CA LYS A 122 6.06 3.31 -13.23
C LYS A 122 5.75 1.89 -13.70
N ARG A 123 6.29 0.88 -13.01
CA ARG A 123 6.07 -0.54 -13.32
C ARG A 123 4.60 -0.96 -13.16
N LEU A 124 3.90 -0.43 -12.16
CA LEU A 124 2.55 -0.85 -11.80
C LEU A 124 1.44 -0.03 -12.46
N TYR A 125 1.69 1.27 -12.69
CA TYR A 125 0.66 2.24 -13.07
C TYR A 125 0.94 2.96 -14.40
N GLY A 126 2.11 2.74 -15.01
CA GLY A 126 2.58 3.49 -16.16
C GLY A 126 3.02 4.90 -15.79
N GLU A 127 2.72 5.88 -16.64
CA GLU A 127 3.12 7.27 -16.41
C GLU A 127 2.39 7.89 -15.22
N GLU A 128 3.06 8.87 -14.61
CA GLU A 128 2.51 9.65 -13.51
C GLU A 128 1.32 10.49 -14.00
N PRO A 129 0.24 10.60 -13.21
CA PRO A 129 -0.88 11.47 -13.52
C PRO A 129 -0.50 12.95 -13.47
#